data_AF-A0A3N5S8M1-F1
#
_entry.id   AF-A0A3N5S8M1-F1
#
_cell.length_a   1.000
_cell.length_b   1.000
_cell.length_c   1.000
_cell.angle_alpha   90.00
_cell.angle_beta   90.00
_cell.angle_gamma   90.00
#
_symmetry.space_group_name_H-M   'P 1'
#
loop_
_entity.id
_entity.type
_entity.pdbx_description
1 polymer ?
#
loop_
_entity_poly.entity_id
_entity_poly.type
_entity_poly.pdbx_seq_one_letter_code
_entity_poly.pdbx_strand_id
1 'polypeptide(L)' 'MEPRKYELIYEFVHCKGTSTHVAGFAETEIEAREWVRRQHERLHTEGKSEFRDEGFECPATLCPLKVCLPSFSFREAR' A
#
# COMPACT_ATOMS: atom_id res chain seq x y z
N MET A 1 -7.51 -24.88 13.70
CA MET A 1 -7.71 -23.44 13.45
C MET A 1 -6.43 -22.96 12.80
N GLU A 2 -6.46 -22.69 11.50
CA GLU A 2 -5.36 -21.94 10.89
C GLU A 2 -5.28 -20.59 11.61
N PRO A 3 -4.08 -20.11 11.97
CA PRO A 3 -3.94 -18.80 12.58
C PRO A 3 -4.55 -17.78 11.62
N ARG A 4 -5.46 -16.93 12.13
CA ARG A 4 -6.03 -15.83 11.36
C ARG A 4 -4.90 -14.90 10.98
N LYS A 5 -4.50 -14.91 9.72
CA LYS A 5 -3.48 -13.99 9.21
C LYS A 5 -4.17 -12.78 8.62
N TYR A 6 -3.52 -11.63 8.70
CA TYR A 6 -3.99 -10.40 8.11
C TYR A 6 -3.03 -10.01 6.99
N GLU A 7 -3.52 -9.93 5.75
CA GLU A 7 -2.76 -9.40 4.63
C GLU A 7 -2.55 -7.90 4.82
N LEU A 8 -1.30 -7.47 4.77
CA LEU A 8 -0.90 -6.07 4.81
C LEU A 8 -0.86 -5.55 3.37
N ILE A 9 -1.65 -4.52 3.09
CA ILE A 9 -1.93 -4.07 1.73
C ILE A 9 -1.49 -2.62 1.56
N TYR A 10 -0.88 -2.34 0.42
CA TYR A 10 -0.70 -0.98 -0.07
C TYR A 10 -1.18 -0.86 -1.51
N GLU A 11 -1.86 0.24 -1.82
CA GLU A 11 -2.53 0.42 -3.11
C GLU A 11 -2.20 1.76 -3.74
N PHE A 12 -1.96 1.76 -5.04
CA PHE A 12 -1.73 2.97 -5.82
C PHE A 12 -2.90 3.19 -6.78
N VAL A 13 -3.46 4.40 -6.76
CA VAL A 13 -4.50 4.81 -7.70
C VAL A 13 -3.86 5.42 -8.93
N HIS A 14 -4.09 4.83 -10.09
CA HIS A 14 -3.60 5.32 -11.38
C HIS A 14 -4.74 5.71 -12.31
N CYS A 15 -4.42 6.38 -13.41
CA CYS A 15 -5.41 6.74 -14.43
C CYS A 15 -6.09 5.54 -15.12
N LYS A 16 -5.48 4.34 -15.04
CA LYS A 16 -6.00 3.10 -15.64
C LYS A 16 -6.61 2.13 -14.62
N GLY A 17 -6.62 2.48 -13.34
CA GLY A 17 -7.14 1.61 -12.27
C GLY A 17 -6.27 1.66 -11.01
N THR A 18 -6.53 0.74 -10.09
CA THR A 18 -5.80 0.62 -8.82
C THR A 18 -4.85 -0.57 -8.88
N SER A 19 -3.58 -0.34 -8.54
CA SER A 19 -2.61 -1.42 -8.30
C SER A 19 -2.65 -1.78 -6.82
N THR A 20 -2.95 -3.04 -6.51
CA THR A 20 -2.97 -3.55 -5.14
C THR A 20 -1.77 -4.45 -4.92
N HIS A 21 -1.02 -4.19 -3.85
CA HIS A 21 0.18 -4.96 -3.50
C HIS A 21 0.07 -5.49 -2.07
N VAL A 22 0.63 -6.69 -1.85
CA VAL A 22 0.70 -7.33 -0.54
C VAL A 22 2.10 -7.14 0.02
N ALA A 23 2.23 -6.38 1.11
CA ALA A 23 3.51 -6.15 1.80
C ALA A 23 3.93 -7.33 2.68
N GLY A 24 2.99 -8.18 3.08
CA GLY A 24 3.24 -9.32 3.95
C GLY A 24 1.99 -9.72 4.73
N PHE A 25 2.21 -10.48 5.80
CA PHE A 25 1.16 -10.99 6.67
C PHE A 25 1.47 -10.64 8.13
N ALA A 26 0.43 -10.27 8.88
CA ALA A 26 0.46 -10.13 10.32
C ALA A 26 -0.33 -11.29 10.97
N GLU A 27 0.08 -11.72 12.16
CA GLU A 27 -0.58 -12.83 12.87
C GLU A 27 -1.75 -12.33 13.74
N THR A 28 -1.83 -11.02 13.99
CA THR A 28 -2.91 -10.41 14.76
C THR A 28 -3.43 -9.12 14.12
N GLU A 29 -4.68 -8.76 14.45
CA GLU A 29 -5.27 -7.50 13.98
C GLU A 29 -4.51 -6.28 14.52
N ILE A 30 -3.97 -6.39 15.75
CA ILE A 30 -3.23 -5.31 16.40
C ILE A 30 -1.95 -5.01 15.62
N GLU A 31 -1.18 -6.05 15.26
CA GLU A 31 0.02 -5.92 14.43
C GLU A 31 -0.31 -5.30 13.07
N ALA A 32 -1.41 -5.73 12.44
CA ALA A 32 -1.82 -5.19 11.15
C ALA A 32 -2.19 -3.69 11.24
N ARG A 33 -2.90 -3.31 12.30
CA ARG A 33 -3.27 -1.91 12.57
C ARG A 33 -2.06 -1.04 12.87
N GLU A 34 -1.12 -1.55 13.66
CA GLU A 34 0.14 -0.85 13.92
C GLU A 34 0.96 -0.65 12.65
N TRP A 35 1.01 -1.67 11.79
CA TRP A 35 1.69 -1.58 10.50
C TRP A 35 1.12 -0.45 9.65
N VAL A 36 -0.22 -0.39 9.49
CA VAL A 36 -0.88 0.71 8.74
C VAL A 36 -0.51 2.06 9.34
N ARG A 37 -0.59 2.21 10.67
CA ARG A 37 -0.23 3.48 11.34
C ARG A 37 1.21 3.90 11.04
N ARG A 38 2.17 2.97 11.13
CA ARG A 38 3.58 3.22 10.84
C ARG A 38 3.81 3.59 9.37
N GLN A 39 3.13 2.94 8.43
CA GLN A 39 3.28 3.32 7.01
C GLN A 39 2.72 4.70 6.72
N HIS A 40 1.60 5.09 7.35
CA HIS A 40 1.10 6.45 7.26
C HIS A 40 2.10 7.47 7.84
N GLU A 41 2.66 7.21 9.02
CA GLU A 41 3.71 8.06 9.62
C GLU A 41 4.92 8.21 8.69
N ARG A 42 5.41 7.10 8.13
CA ARG A 42 6.52 7.09 7.16
C ARG A 42 6.21 7.90 5.90
N LEU A 43 5.00 7.78 5.36
CA LEU A 43 4.55 8.56 4.20
C LEU A 43 4.59 10.07 4.48
N HIS A 44 4.30 10.47 5.73
CA HIS A 44 4.38 11.87 6.15
C HIS A 44 5.82 12.35 6.36
N THR A 45 6.75 11.50 6.79
CA THR A 45 8.13 11.88 7.14
C THR A 45 9.17 11.67 6.04
N GLU A 46 9.08 10.58 5.26
CA GLU A 46 10.13 10.13 4.32
C GLU A 46 9.97 10.71 2.90
N GLY A 47 8.92 11.50 2.65
CA GLY A 47 8.70 12.18 1.38
C GLY A 47 8.10 11.26 0.30
N LYS A 48 7.50 11.89 -0.72
CA LYS A 48 6.65 11.23 -1.73
C LYS A 48 7.42 10.39 -2.77
N SER A 49 8.75 10.52 -2.82
CA SER A 49 9.58 9.92 -3.88
C SER A 49 9.82 8.43 -3.71
N GLU A 50 9.78 7.92 -2.47
CA GLU A 50 9.99 6.49 -2.15
C GLU A 50 8.79 5.64 -2.53
N PHE A 51 7.60 6.23 -2.64
CA PHE A 51 6.36 5.51 -2.87
C PHE A 51 5.92 5.62 -4.33
N ARG A 52 6.74 5.10 -5.23
CA ARG A 52 6.38 4.95 -6.64
C ARG A 52 5.96 3.51 -6.91
N ASP A 53 4.88 3.33 -7.66
CA ASP A 53 4.47 2.00 -8.12
C ASP A 53 5.43 1.52 -9.22
N GLU A 54 6.33 0.60 -8.87
CA GLU A 54 7.27 -0.02 -9.81
C GLU A 54 6.56 -0.93 -10.82
N GLY A 55 5.36 -1.44 -10.49
CA GLY A 55 4.58 -2.33 -11.35
C GLY A 55 3.75 -1.60 -12.41
N PHE A 56 3.71 -0.27 -12.39
CA PHE A 56 2.85 0.51 -13.28
C PHE A 56 3.63 1.55 -14.09
N GLU A 57 3.73 1.33 -15.40
CA GLU A 57 4.30 2.29 -16.34
C GLU A 57 3.21 3.07 -17.09
N CYS A 58 3.19 4.40 -16.89
CA CYS A 58 2.29 5.29 -17.61
C CYS A 58 3.02 5.96 -18.80
N PRO A 59 2.59 5.73 -20.05
CA PRO A 59 3.24 6.30 -21.23
C PRO A 59 3.00 7.81 -21.37
N ALA A 60 2.06 8.38 -20.62
CA ALA A 60 1.78 9.81 -20.65
C ALA A 60 2.95 10.60 -20.04
N THR A 61 3.41 11.64 -20.74
CA THR A 61 4.46 12.55 -20.26
C THR A 61 3.99 13.37 -19.06
N LEU A 62 2.72 13.78 -19.05
CA LEU A 62 2.08 14.52 -17.97
C LEU A 62 0.82 13.77 -17.50
N CYS A 63 0.86 13.20 -16.30
CA CYS A 63 -0.30 12.57 -15.67
C CYS A 63 -0.34 12.95 -14.19
N PRO A 64 -1.44 13.54 -13.69
CA PRO A 64 -1.57 13.91 -12.27
C PRO A 64 -1.41 12.71 -11.33
N LEU A 65 -1.71 11.50 -11.82
CA LEU A 65 -1.63 10.25 -11.08
C LEU A 65 -0.33 9.46 -11.34
N LYS A 66 0.71 10.09 -11.91
CA LYS A 66 1.99 9.41 -12.18
C LYS A 66 2.89 9.29 -10.94
N VAL A 67 2.70 10.21 -9.98
CA VAL A 67 3.40 10.24 -8.69
C VAL A 67 2.31 10.20 -7.62
N CYS A 68 1.72 9.01 -7.44
CA CYS A 68 0.66 8.78 -6.48
C CYS A 68 1.22 8.33 -5.14
N LEU A 69 0.53 8.72 -4.08
CA LEU A 69 0.79 8.18 -2.75
C LEU A 69 -0.04 6.92 -2.56
N PRO A 70 0.53 5.90 -1.90
CA PRO A 70 -0.19 4.68 -1.61
C PRO A 70 -1.19 4.92 -0.48
N SER A 71 -2.32 4.21 -0.54
CA SER A 71 -3.16 3.97 0.62
C SER A 71 -2.76 2.66 1.29
N PHE A 72 -2.71 2.65 2.62
CA PHE A 72 -2.35 1.46 3.41
C PHE A 72 -3.59 0.88 4.09
N SER A 73 -3.76 -0.43 4.01
CA SER A 73 -4.88 -1.13 4.63
C SER A 73 -4.47 -2.56 5.03
N PHE A 74 -5.38 -3.29 5.66
CA PHE A 74 -5.22 -4.71 5.90
C PHE A 74 -6.57 -5.43 5.76
N ARG A 75 -6.53 -6.73 5.46
CA ARG A 75 -7.73 -7.59 5.43
C ARG A 75 -7.42 -8.97 6.01
N GLU A 76 -8.44 -9.65 6.51
CA GLU A 76 -8.30 -11.03 7.00
C GLU A 76 -8.04 -11.98 5.82
N ALA A 77 -6.93 -12.72 5.89
CA ALA A 77 -6.58 -13.77 4.94
C ALA A 77 -7.52 -14.96 5.17
N ARG A 78 -8.19 -15.39 4.10
CA ARG A 78 -9.11 -16.52 4.12
C ARG A 78 -8.41 -17.85 3.98
#